data_AF-A0A352CCM8-F1
#
_entry.id   AF-A0A352CCM8-F1
#
_cell.length_a   1.000
_cell.length_b   1.000
_cell.length_c   1.000
_cell.angle_alpha   90.00
_cell.angle_beta   90.00
_cell.angle_gamma   90.00
#
_symmetry.space_group_name_H-M   'P 1'
#
loop_
_entity.id
_entity.type
_entity.pdbx_description
1 polymer ?
#
loop_
_entity_poly.entity_id
_entity_poly.type
_entity_poly.pdbx_seq_one_letter_code
_entity_poly.pdbx_strand_id
1 'polypeptide(L)'
;HKWYFDELYQAVFVRNAERLGDWFSKRIDRGTIDRFGPDGWALASRLTGGWVSRLQSGFVYHYAFVMLIGVVGLGVFALMSVGR
;
A
#
# COMPACT_ATOMS: atom_id res chain seq x y z
N HIS A 1 6.68 -5.20 56.98
CA HIS A 1 6.25 -4.73 55.64
C HIS A 1 6.24 -5.92 54.71
N LYS A 2 5.12 -6.16 54.02
CA LYS A 2 4.84 -7.36 53.21
C LYS A 2 6.06 -7.66 52.31
N TRP A 3 6.55 -8.89 52.40
CA TRP A 3 7.64 -9.46 51.61
C TRP A 3 7.76 -8.76 50.25
N TYR A 4 8.95 -8.20 49.97
CA TYR A 4 9.48 -7.56 48.75
C TYR A 4 9.16 -8.26 47.41
N PHE A 5 8.40 -9.34 47.45
CA PHE A 5 7.91 -10.12 46.34
C PHE A 5 7.01 -9.31 45.41
N ASP A 6 6.17 -8.41 45.95
CA ASP A 6 5.26 -7.60 45.13
C ASP A 6 6.01 -6.60 44.26
N GLU A 7 7.03 -5.95 44.82
CA GLU A 7 7.90 -4.99 44.11
C GLU A 7 8.78 -5.68 43.07
N LEU A 8 9.29 -6.88 43.38
CA LEU A 8 10.07 -7.66 42.44
C LEU A 8 9.21 -8.13 41.26
N TYR A 9 7.99 -8.59 41.54
CA TYR A 9 7.03 -9.01 40.50
C TYR A 9 6.61 -7.83 39.63
N GLN A 10 6.35 -6.68 40.22
CA GLN A 10 6.00 -5.46 39.50
C GLN A 10 7.16 -4.96 38.62
N ALA A 11 8.40 -5.00 39.12
CA ALA A 11 9.57 -4.54 38.39
C ALA A 11 10.00 -5.47 37.25
N VAL A 12 9.86 -6.78 37.43
CA VAL A 12 10.35 -7.81 36.49
C VAL A 12 9.28 -8.28 35.51
N PHE A 13 8.03 -8.44 35.93
CA PHE A 13 6.98 -8.94 35.03
C PHE A 13 6.12 -7.81 34.49
N VAL A 14 5.52 -7.00 35.36
CA VAL A 14 4.53 -5.99 34.94
C VAL A 14 5.17 -4.93 34.05
N ARG A 15 6.27 -4.32 34.51
CA ARG A 15 6.93 -3.24 33.76
C ARG A 15 7.57 -3.70 32.45
N ASN A 16 8.02 -4.96 32.38
CA ASN A 16 8.58 -5.53 31.15
C ASN A 16 7.48 -5.92 30.17
N ALA A 17 6.36 -6.46 30.65
CA ALA A 17 5.20 -6.77 29.81
C ALA A 17 4.58 -5.49 29.22
N GLU A 18 4.44 -4.43 30.02
CA GLU A 18 3.99 -3.12 29.52
C GLU A 18 4.93 -2.57 28.45
N ARG A 19 6.25 -2.61 28.68
CA ARG A 19 7.23 -2.14 27.70
C ARG A 19 7.23 -2.95 26.41
N LEU A 20 7.08 -4.27 26.50
CA LEU A 20 6.97 -5.14 25.33
C LEU A 20 5.68 -4.89 24.55
N GLY A 21 4.55 -4.70 25.24
CA GLY A 21 3.27 -4.34 24.63
C GLY A 21 3.32 -2.99 23.93
N ASP A 22 3.89 -1.98 24.58
CA ASP A 22 4.11 -0.65 24.01
C ASP A 22 4.98 -0.69 22.76
N TRP A 23 6.04 -1.50 22.81
CA TRP A 23 6.96 -1.67 21.69
C TRP A 23 6.29 -2.39 20.52
N PHE A 24 5.54 -3.46 20.79
CA PHE A 24 4.79 -4.19 19.76
C PHE A 24 3.73 -3.29 19.11
N SER A 25 2.92 -2.59 19.91
CA SER A 25 1.89 -1.66 19.39
C SER A 25 2.52 -0.54 18.56
N LYS A 26 3.55 0.14 19.07
CA LYS A 26 4.21 1.24 18.33
C LYS A 26 4.91 0.77 17.05
N ARG A 27 5.53 -0.40 17.06
CA ARG A 27 6.34 -0.88 15.93
C ARG A 27 5.52 -1.59 14.86
N ILE A 28 4.47 -2.32 15.26
CA ILE A 28 3.58 -3.04 14.33
C ILE A 28 2.48 -2.13 13.80
N ASP A 29 1.77 -1.43 14.68
CA ASP A 29 0.58 -0.67 14.29
C ASP A 29 0.99 0.54 13.43
N ARG A 30 1.83 1.42 13.98
CA ARG A 30 2.33 2.61 13.25
C ARG A 30 3.35 2.29 12.15
N GLY A 31 4.11 1.21 12.29
CA GLY A 31 5.18 0.89 11.35
C GLY A 31 4.72 0.08 10.14
N THR A 32 3.84 -0.89 10.38
CA THR A 32 3.41 -1.86 9.36
C THR A 32 2.03 -1.52 8.83
N ILE A 33 1.06 -1.15 9.68
CA ILE A 33 -0.32 -0.94 9.22
C ILE A 33 -0.47 0.38 8.45
N ASP A 34 0.07 1.50 8.94
CA ASP A 34 0.01 2.76 8.20
C ASP A 34 0.77 2.69 6.87
N ARG A 35 1.92 2.00 6.88
CA ARG A 35 2.83 1.92 5.72
C ARG A 35 2.37 0.92 4.65
N PHE A 36 1.66 -0.15 5.02
CA PHE A 36 1.02 -1.08 4.07
C PHE A 36 -0.45 -0.75 3.76
N GLY A 37 -1.08 0.09 4.59
CA GLY A 37 -2.42 0.57 4.37
C GLY A 37 -2.42 1.83 3.50
N PRO A 38 -3.02 2.94 3.95
CA PRO A 38 -3.32 4.08 3.10
C PRO A 38 -2.09 4.74 2.49
N ASP A 39 -0.98 4.85 3.24
CA ASP A 39 0.23 5.49 2.72
C ASP A 39 0.95 4.63 1.68
N GLY A 40 0.93 3.31 1.83
CA GLY A 40 1.50 2.39 0.84
C GLY A 40 0.76 2.43 -0.49
N TRP A 41 -0.58 2.40 -0.46
CA TRP A 41 -1.42 2.55 -1.64
C TRP A 41 -1.32 3.95 -2.26
N ALA A 42 -1.23 5.00 -1.44
CA ALA A 42 -1.01 6.36 -1.92
C ALA A 42 0.35 6.52 -2.60
N LEU A 43 1.41 5.90 -2.06
CA LEU A 43 2.74 5.91 -2.68
C LEU A 43 2.73 5.16 -4.01
N ALA A 44 2.11 3.97 -4.06
CA ALA A 44 1.96 3.20 -5.29
C ALA A 44 1.19 3.99 -6.36
N SER A 45 0.07 4.62 -5.99
CA SER A 45 -0.73 5.46 -6.89
C SER A 45 0.06 6.67 -7.41
N ARG A 46 0.85 7.34 -6.54
CA ARG A 46 1.70 8.45 -6.97
C ARG A 46 2.81 8.02 -7.91
N LEU A 47 3.44 6.88 -7.64
CA LEU A 47 4.48 6.33 -8.51
C LEU A 47 3.89 5.98 -9.87
N THR A 48 2.78 5.23 -9.91
CA THR A 48 2.13 4.86 -11.18
C THR A 48 1.66 6.09 -11.95
N GLY A 49 1.07 7.08 -11.26
CA GLY A 49 0.67 8.35 -11.86
C GLY A 49 1.85 9.11 -12.47
N GLY A 50 2.99 9.16 -11.79
CA GLY A 50 4.21 9.79 -12.31
C GLY A 50 4.78 9.08 -13.55
N TRP A 51 4.73 7.75 -13.59
CA TRP A 51 5.12 6.98 -14.76
C TRP A 51 4.17 7.20 -15.94
N VAL A 52 2.86 7.18 -15.71
CA VAL A 52 1.83 7.42 -16.74
C VAL A 52 1.93 8.83 -17.30
N SER A 53 2.17 9.84 -16.45
CA SER A 53 2.37 11.22 -16.88
C SER A 53 3.57 11.36 -17.82
N ARG A 54 4.66 10.60 -17.61
CA ARG A 54 5.82 10.61 -18.51
C ARG A 54 5.55 9.97 -19.86
N LEU A 55 4.59 9.04 -19.96
CA LEU A 55 4.16 8.46 -21.24
C LEU A 55 3.34 9.46 -22.07
N GLN A 56 2.79 10.51 -21.45
CA GLN A 56 2.17 11.62 -22.15
C GLN A 56 3.26 12.56 -22.69
N SER A 57 3.87 12.17 -23.82
CA SER A 57 4.94 12.94 -24.49
C SER A 57 4.47 14.26 -25.12
N GLY A 58 3.15 14.52 -25.15
CA GLY A 58 2.54 15.74 -25.71
C GLY A 58 2.49 15.79 -27.25
N PHE A 59 3.09 14.83 -27.95
CA PHE A 59 3.04 14.75 -29.40
C PHE A 59 1.72 14.14 -29.89
N VAL A 60 1.04 14.84 -30.80
CA VAL A 60 -0.24 14.40 -31.40
C VAL A 60 -0.13 13.01 -32.06
N TYR A 61 1.03 12.68 -32.62
CA TYR A 61 1.29 11.37 -33.24
C TYR A 61 1.12 10.19 -32.26
N HIS A 62 1.56 10.35 -31.00
CA HIS A 62 1.39 9.32 -29.98
C HIS A 62 -0.09 9.08 -29.68
N TYR A 63 -0.90 10.14 -29.62
CA TYR A 63 -2.34 10.02 -29.42
C TYR A 63 -3.04 9.34 -30.59
N ALA A 64 -2.71 9.71 -31.83
CA ALA A 64 -3.28 9.08 -33.03
C ALA A 64 -2.97 7.57 -33.07
N PHE A 65 -1.75 7.17 -32.70
CA PHE A 65 -1.35 5.77 -32.63
C PHE A 65 -2.12 4.99 -31.56
N VAL A 66 -2.26 5.55 -30.36
CA VAL A 66 -3.03 4.92 -29.27
C VAL A 66 -4.51 4.79 -29.64
N MET A 67 -5.09 5.80 -30.29
CA MET A 67 -6.48 5.73 -30.76
C MET A 67 -6.68 4.63 -31.81
N LEU A 68 -5.76 4.48 -32.76
CA LEU A 68 -5.82 3.41 -33.76
C LEU A 68 -5.81 2.03 -33.11
N ILE A 69 -4.88 1.78 -32.17
CA ILE A 69 -4.81 0.52 -31.43
C ILE A 69 -6.09 0.29 -30.63
N GLY A 70 -6.63 1.33 -29.99
CA GLY A 70 -7.87 1.24 -29.23
C GLY A 70 -9.06 0.80 -30.09
N VAL A 71 -9.23 1.40 -31.27
CA VAL A 71 -10.33 1.05 -32.19
C VAL A 71 -10.17 -0.38 -32.72
N VAL A 72 -8.96 -0.78 -33.13
CA VAL A 72 -8.71 -2.14 -33.63
C VAL A 72 -8.92 -3.17 -32.52
N GLY A 73 -8.38 -2.92 -31.32
CA GLY A 73 -8.51 -3.83 -30.18
C GLY A 73 -9.96 -3.98 -29.72
N LEU A 74 -10.72 -2.89 -29.63
CA LEU A 74 -12.14 -2.93 -29.33
C LEU A 74 -12.95 -3.62 -30.42
N GLY A 75 -12.62 -3.40 -31.70
CA GLY A 75 -13.25 -4.10 -32.82
C GLY A 75 -13.03 -5.61 -32.77
N VAL A 76 -11.79 -6.04 -32.50
CA VAL A 76 -11.46 -7.46 -32.32
C VAL A 76 -12.19 -8.05 -31.12
N PHE A 77 -12.20 -7.36 -29.97
CA PHE A 77 -12.92 -7.80 -28.78
C PHE A 77 -14.44 -7.94 -29.05
N ALA A 78 -15.03 -6.95 -29.73
CA ALA A 78 -16.44 -6.98 -30.09
C ALA A 78 -16.77 -8.19 -30.98
N LEU A 79 -15.96 -8.44 -32.02
CA LEU A 79 -16.13 -9.62 -32.90
C LEU A 79 -16.01 -10.94 -32.12
N MET A 80 -15.05 -11.05 -31.21
CA MET A 80 -14.91 -12.24 -30.36
C MET A 80 -16.08 -12.41 -29.37
N SER A 81 -16.65 -11.31 -28.89
CA SER A 81 -17.76 -11.33 -27.93
C SER A 81 -19.11 -11.67 -28.57
N VAL A 82 -19.31 -11.32 -29.85
CA VAL A 82 -20.55 -11.58 -30.61
C VAL A 82 -20.66 -13.05 -31.04
N GLY A 83 -19.54 -13.76 -31.18
CA GLY A 83 -19.52 -15.18 -31.54
C GLY A 83 -19.78 -16.15 -30.38
N ARG A 84 -20.09 -15.67 -29.18
CA ARG A 84 -20.46 -16.45 -27.98
C ARG A 84 -21.94 -16.29 -27.67
#